data_AF-A0A7G5ZSV9-F1
#
_entry.id   AF-A0A7G5ZSV9-F1
#
_cell.length_a   1.000
_cell.length_b   1.000
_cell.length_c   1.000
_cell.angle_alpha   90.00
_cell.angle_beta   90.00
_cell.angle_gamma   90.00
#
_symmetry.space_group_name_H-M   'P 1'
#
loop_
_entity.id
_entity.type
_entity.pdbx_description
1 polymer ?
#
loop_
_entity_poly.entity_id
_entity_poly.type
_entity_poly.pdbx_seq_one_letter_code
_entity_poly.pdbx_strand_id
1 'polypeptide(L)'
;MQLTADCTLVASGYLGFGISDPWDGHAYLLASGSEAVLIDTGAGRAPEQLLARVRTALEGRTLVGILVTHGHVDHSGGTADLAGGLGAPVFASALTAQRLAVADEEAIGLPEARRKGVYPADQVLRAVAGVEVAERIAVGSVVVHAVPTPGHSADHTAYLAELPSARALFSGDLVFAQGRTAVLDTPDTDEVAYLRSLRAVDELGVAQLFPDTGPSRSVRVTSTSGQPSRPTRRAGDRRDSSHDRARRAPGARHGRGDRHRGGDQRCAPRGGSPCRGGAAHQGRARRRPHRFRSRRSGRWCRGGPLGGGDRRARGRSRGRHPRRSRRPRQQRGRHRAARPSRAARRRRRLPRRHAGRESRRRDPVQRAAAARHMIAAGGGVIVSTASVLAHTAAPAAAVYSATKAGLLGFTRSAALELAPHGIRVLTVSPGDIDTPSSVAPPSPPDQRAVRTPAAGRRGHPEEIGAVVRFLLSADAGYLTGTDILVDGGFLLS
;
A
#
# COMPACT_ATOMS: atom_id res chain seq x y z
N MET A 1 7.14 -19.43 20.95
CA MET A 1 6.31 -18.54 21.78
C MET A 1 4.92 -19.13 21.85
N GLN A 2 4.48 -19.56 23.03
CA GLN A 2 3.15 -20.13 23.21
C GLN A 2 2.09 -19.04 22.96
N LEU A 3 1.13 -19.28 22.07
CA LEU A 3 0.04 -18.34 21.77
C LEU A 3 -1.26 -18.74 22.45
N THR A 4 -1.61 -20.01 22.35
CA THR A 4 -2.77 -20.63 23.00
C THR A 4 -2.34 -21.95 23.64
N ALA A 5 -3.23 -22.72 24.27
CA ALA A 5 -2.88 -24.04 24.80
C ALA A 5 -2.41 -25.01 23.69
N ASP A 6 -2.94 -24.85 22.49
CA ASP A 6 -2.76 -25.79 21.38
C ASP A 6 -1.82 -25.25 20.29
N CYS A 7 -1.45 -23.96 20.31
CA CYS A 7 -0.69 -23.33 19.23
C CYS A 7 0.55 -22.58 19.72
N THR A 8 1.68 -22.87 19.09
CA THR A 8 2.99 -22.29 19.38
C THR A 8 3.58 -21.65 18.13
N LEU A 9 3.92 -20.37 18.21
CA LEU A 9 4.69 -19.69 17.17
C LEU A 9 6.17 -20.08 17.27
N VAL A 10 6.71 -20.72 16.23
CA VAL A 10 8.09 -21.24 16.20
C VAL A 10 9.03 -20.40 15.33
N ALA A 11 8.50 -19.74 14.30
CA ALA A 11 9.22 -18.74 13.49
C ALA A 11 8.44 -17.42 13.44
N SER A 12 9.17 -16.31 13.43
CA SER A 12 8.67 -14.99 13.06
C SER A 12 9.84 -14.03 12.91
N GLY A 13 9.99 -13.48 11.69
CA GLY A 13 11.03 -12.52 11.33
C GLY A 13 10.71 -11.07 11.69
N TYR A 14 11.35 -10.12 11.00
CA TYR A 14 11.38 -8.69 11.35
C TYR A 14 10.02 -8.00 11.21
N LEU A 15 9.17 -8.47 10.30
CA LEU A 15 7.81 -7.94 10.15
C LEU A 15 6.89 -8.38 11.29
N GLY A 16 7.31 -9.33 12.12
CA GLY A 16 6.55 -9.85 13.25
C GLY A 16 7.18 -9.57 14.62
N PHE A 17 7.42 -10.66 15.36
CA PHE A 17 7.99 -10.68 16.71
C PHE A 17 9.52 -10.77 16.74
N GLY A 18 10.18 -11.00 15.60
CA GLY A 18 11.65 -11.06 15.52
C GLY A 18 12.28 -12.15 16.38
N ILE A 19 11.65 -13.34 16.43
CA ILE A 19 12.13 -14.47 17.23
C ILE A 19 12.96 -15.47 16.43
N SER A 20 13.01 -15.36 15.10
CA SER A 20 13.79 -16.22 14.21
C SER A 20 14.53 -15.40 13.14
N ASP A 21 14.96 -16.02 12.03
CA ASP A 21 15.66 -15.28 10.98
C ASP A 21 14.79 -14.11 10.52
N PRO A 22 15.35 -12.91 10.27
CA PRO A 22 14.49 -11.77 10.05
C PRO A 22 13.64 -11.89 8.78
N TRP A 23 13.98 -12.77 7.84
CA TRP A 23 13.21 -13.00 6.61
C TRP A 23 12.15 -14.10 6.76
N ASP A 24 12.07 -14.76 7.91
CA ASP A 24 11.03 -15.76 8.16
C ASP A 24 9.64 -15.11 8.26
N GLY A 25 8.68 -15.69 7.56
CA GLY A 25 7.26 -15.58 7.89
C GLY A 25 6.94 -16.23 9.25
N HIS A 26 5.66 -16.23 9.60
CA HIS A 26 5.18 -16.98 10.75
C HIS A 26 5.13 -18.47 10.44
N ALA A 27 5.73 -19.26 11.33
CA ALA A 27 5.53 -20.70 11.34
C ALA A 27 4.90 -21.12 12.66
N TYR A 28 3.88 -21.97 12.60
CA TYR A 28 3.05 -22.36 13.73
C TYR A 28 3.11 -23.85 13.95
N LEU A 29 3.36 -24.27 15.18
CA LEU A 29 3.17 -25.65 15.62
C LEU A 29 1.79 -25.76 16.29
N LEU A 30 0.89 -26.50 15.67
CA LEU A 30 -0.44 -26.82 16.21
C LEU A 30 -0.42 -28.23 16.80
N ALA A 31 -0.69 -28.34 18.10
CA ALA A 31 -0.69 -29.59 18.85
C ALA A 31 -2.10 -30.06 19.20
N SER A 32 -2.32 -31.37 19.23
CA SER A 32 -3.51 -32.01 19.79
C SER A 32 -3.13 -33.36 20.40
N GLY A 33 -3.20 -33.46 21.73
CA GLY A 33 -2.78 -34.66 22.44
C GLY A 33 -1.28 -34.97 22.23
N SER A 34 -0.98 -36.19 21.78
CA SER A 34 0.37 -36.66 21.49
C SER A 34 0.88 -36.30 20.09
N GLU A 35 0.11 -35.57 19.31
CA GLU A 35 0.42 -35.24 17.92
C GLU A 35 0.51 -33.72 17.72
N ALA A 36 1.27 -33.33 16.70
CA ALA A 36 1.35 -31.95 16.25
C ALA A 36 1.54 -31.87 14.74
N VAL A 37 1.18 -30.74 14.15
CA VAL A 37 1.48 -30.39 12.76
C VAL A 37 2.18 -29.04 12.73
N LEU A 38 3.15 -28.89 11.82
CA LEU A 38 3.81 -27.61 11.57
C LEU A 38 3.14 -26.93 10.37
N ILE A 39 2.86 -25.64 10.45
CA ILE A 39 2.32 -24.82 9.37
C ILE A 39 3.35 -23.77 9.03
N ASP A 40 3.82 -23.79 7.79
CA ASP A 40 4.94 -23.04 7.22
C ASP A 40 6.31 -23.29 7.88
N THR A 41 7.37 -22.79 7.25
CA THR A 41 8.77 -23.17 7.55
C THR A 41 9.78 -22.03 7.47
N GLY A 42 9.33 -20.79 7.31
CA GLY A 42 10.23 -19.64 7.22
C GLY A 42 11.02 -19.59 5.92
N ALA A 43 12.01 -18.68 5.89
CA ALA A 43 12.86 -18.35 4.74
C ALA A 43 13.94 -19.39 4.40
N GLY A 44 14.18 -20.36 5.29
CA GLY A 44 15.24 -21.37 5.11
C GLY A 44 16.67 -20.82 5.25
N ARG A 45 16.85 -19.62 5.83
CA ARG A 45 18.18 -19.02 6.00
C ARG A 45 18.90 -19.50 7.27
N ALA A 46 18.16 -19.86 8.31
CA ALA A 46 18.68 -20.38 9.57
C ALA A 46 18.02 -21.73 9.96
N PRO A 47 18.06 -22.76 9.09
CA PRO A 47 17.26 -23.98 9.24
C PRO A 47 17.56 -24.73 10.54
N GLU A 48 18.81 -24.80 10.97
CA GLU A 48 19.20 -25.48 12.22
C GLU A 48 18.58 -24.84 13.47
N GLN A 49 18.49 -23.51 13.49
CA GLN A 49 17.89 -22.79 14.61
C GLN A 49 16.38 -23.04 14.67
N LEU A 50 15.71 -23.03 13.52
CA LEU A 50 14.29 -23.32 13.45
C LEU A 50 13.99 -24.79 13.76
N LEU A 51 14.80 -25.74 13.27
CA LEU A 51 14.74 -27.16 13.62
C LEU A 51 14.82 -27.37 15.14
N ALA A 52 15.78 -26.74 15.81
CA ALA A 52 15.92 -26.83 17.27
C ALA A 52 14.70 -26.27 18.00
N ARG A 53 14.13 -25.15 17.52
CA ARG A 53 12.91 -24.55 18.07
C ARG A 53 11.70 -25.47 17.89
N VAL A 54 11.51 -26.05 16.71
CA VAL A 54 10.42 -26.99 16.44
C VAL A 54 10.55 -28.23 17.32
N ARG A 55 11.74 -28.84 17.41
CA ARG A 55 11.99 -30.00 18.30
C ARG A 55 11.68 -29.69 19.76
N THR A 56 12.05 -28.50 20.22
CA THR A 56 11.74 -28.06 21.59
C THR A 56 10.23 -27.90 21.79
N ALA A 57 9.55 -27.25 20.84
CA ALA A 57 8.10 -27.01 20.90
C ALA A 57 7.26 -28.29 20.76
N LEU A 58 7.80 -29.34 20.12
CA LEU A 58 7.12 -30.64 20.04
C LEU A 58 6.94 -31.28 21.42
N GLU A 59 7.86 -31.06 22.37
CA GLU A 59 7.78 -31.63 23.74
C GLU A 59 7.55 -33.15 23.74
N GLY A 60 8.12 -33.87 22.78
CA GLY A 60 7.96 -35.32 22.63
C GLY A 60 6.72 -35.78 21.86
N ARG A 61 5.90 -34.85 21.32
CA ARG A 61 4.80 -35.17 20.41
C ARG A 61 5.31 -35.67 19.05
N THR A 62 4.51 -36.51 18.40
CA THR A 62 4.74 -36.95 17.01
C THR A 62 4.34 -35.83 16.05
N LEU A 63 5.26 -35.43 15.17
CA LEU A 63 4.95 -34.50 14.08
C LEU A 63 4.30 -35.28 12.94
N VAL A 64 3.02 -35.03 12.67
CA VAL A 64 2.27 -35.74 11.62
C VAL A 64 2.53 -35.19 10.22
N GLY A 65 3.05 -33.97 10.12
CA GLY A 65 3.43 -33.36 8.85
C GLY A 65 3.78 -31.88 8.94
N ILE A 66 4.20 -31.35 7.80
CA ILE A 66 4.46 -29.93 7.54
C ILE A 66 3.47 -29.46 6.47
N LEU A 67 2.64 -28.47 6.80
CA LEU A 67 1.71 -27.84 5.88
C LEU A 67 2.33 -26.57 5.32
N VAL A 68 2.26 -26.35 4.00
CA VAL A 68 2.81 -25.14 3.36
C VAL A 68 1.68 -24.34 2.73
N THR A 69 1.51 -23.08 3.16
CA THR A 69 0.43 -22.20 2.69
C THR A 69 0.59 -21.86 1.22
N HIS A 70 1.80 -21.47 0.81
CA HIS A 70 2.16 -21.15 -0.58
C HIS A 70 3.68 -21.16 -0.80
N GLY A 71 4.10 -21.08 -2.06
CA GLY A 71 5.51 -21.23 -2.45
C GLY A 71 6.42 -20.02 -2.23
N HIS A 72 5.95 -18.90 -1.67
CA HIS A 72 6.87 -17.77 -1.40
C HIS A 72 7.89 -18.17 -0.33
N VAL A 73 9.14 -17.73 -0.52
CA VAL A 73 10.29 -18.29 0.21
C VAL A 73 10.24 -18.05 1.70
N ASP A 74 9.66 -16.95 2.17
CA ASP A 74 9.44 -16.63 3.58
C ASP A 74 8.50 -17.61 4.30
N HIS A 75 7.72 -18.40 3.55
CA HIS A 75 6.87 -19.48 4.07
C HIS A 75 7.45 -20.87 3.80
N SER A 76 7.97 -21.08 2.61
CA SER A 76 8.33 -22.42 2.12
C SER A 76 9.83 -22.68 2.06
N GLY A 77 10.68 -21.67 2.25
CA GLY A 77 12.12 -21.75 2.03
C GLY A 77 12.81 -22.77 2.94
N GLY A 78 12.31 -22.94 4.17
CA GLY A 78 12.82 -23.93 5.12
C GLY A 78 12.29 -25.36 4.91
N THR A 79 11.36 -25.59 3.98
CA THR A 79 10.61 -26.86 3.88
C THR A 79 11.52 -28.06 3.67
N ALA A 80 12.48 -27.98 2.75
CA ALA A 80 13.39 -29.08 2.45
C ALA A 80 14.23 -29.48 3.68
N ASP A 81 14.78 -28.49 4.39
CA ASP A 81 15.65 -28.71 5.53
C ASP A 81 14.86 -29.24 6.75
N LEU A 82 13.67 -28.68 7.01
CA LEU A 82 12.82 -29.11 8.12
C LEU A 82 12.22 -30.50 7.87
N ALA A 83 11.73 -30.79 6.66
CA ALA A 83 11.19 -32.10 6.32
C ALA A 83 12.25 -33.19 6.49
N GLY A 84 13.47 -32.95 5.96
CA GLY A 84 14.60 -33.87 6.12
C GLY A 84 15.05 -34.02 7.57
N GLY A 85 15.18 -32.91 8.31
CA GLY A 85 15.65 -32.91 9.69
C GLY A 85 14.64 -33.46 10.71
N LEU A 86 13.34 -33.41 10.40
CA LEU A 86 12.27 -33.93 11.26
C LEU A 86 11.75 -35.30 10.80
N GLY A 87 12.07 -35.72 9.57
CA GLY A 87 11.55 -36.95 8.98
C GLY A 87 10.03 -36.93 8.79
N ALA A 88 9.46 -35.75 8.53
CA ALA A 88 8.02 -35.54 8.44
C ALA A 88 7.56 -35.36 6.97
N PRO A 89 6.37 -35.88 6.61
CA PRO A 89 5.80 -35.64 5.29
C PRO A 89 5.43 -34.17 5.11
N VAL A 90 5.43 -33.71 3.86
CA VAL A 90 5.06 -32.34 3.50
C VAL A 90 3.74 -32.37 2.75
N PHE A 91 2.78 -31.53 3.17
CA PHE A 91 1.48 -31.39 2.55
C PHE A 91 1.29 -29.96 2.03
N ALA A 92 0.81 -29.81 0.81
CA ALA A 92 0.52 -28.50 0.22
C ALA A 92 -0.62 -28.56 -0.80
N SER A 93 -1.00 -27.40 -1.35
CA SER A 93 -1.87 -27.36 -2.53
C SER A 93 -1.20 -28.04 -3.74
N ALA A 94 -2.00 -28.49 -4.71
CA ALA A 94 -1.44 -29.11 -5.92
C ALA A 94 -0.45 -28.19 -6.66
N LEU A 95 -0.72 -26.89 -6.71
CA LEU A 95 0.16 -25.93 -7.39
C LEU A 95 1.42 -25.64 -6.56
N THR A 96 1.30 -25.52 -5.24
CA THR A 96 2.47 -25.36 -4.35
C THR A 96 3.36 -26.60 -4.41
N ALA A 97 2.78 -27.81 -4.37
CA ALA A 97 3.52 -29.06 -4.50
C ALA A 97 4.32 -29.13 -5.81
N GLN A 98 3.71 -28.75 -6.94
CA GLN A 98 4.40 -28.69 -8.24
C GLN A 98 5.59 -27.71 -8.22
N ARG A 99 5.40 -26.52 -7.63
CA ARG A 99 6.45 -25.49 -7.54
C ARG A 99 7.60 -25.91 -6.65
N LEU A 100 7.30 -26.47 -5.48
CA LEU A 100 8.31 -26.92 -4.52
C LEU A 100 9.09 -28.14 -5.02
N ALA A 101 8.46 -29.05 -5.77
CA ALA A 101 9.12 -30.24 -6.29
C ALA A 101 10.34 -29.92 -7.18
N VAL A 102 10.30 -28.79 -7.90
CA VAL A 102 11.36 -28.39 -8.84
C VAL A 102 12.05 -27.08 -8.45
N ALA A 103 11.73 -26.53 -7.28
CA ALA A 103 12.19 -25.21 -6.85
C ALA A 103 11.95 -24.12 -7.92
N ASP A 104 10.70 -23.98 -8.38
CA ASP A 104 10.33 -23.02 -9.43
C ASP A 104 10.37 -21.56 -8.91
N GLU A 105 11.57 -20.99 -8.85
CA GLU A 105 11.81 -19.62 -8.38
C GLU A 105 11.09 -18.57 -9.26
N GLU A 106 10.94 -18.81 -10.56
CA GLU A 106 10.26 -17.90 -11.48
C GLU A 106 8.76 -17.84 -11.19
N ALA A 107 8.10 -18.98 -10.97
CA ALA A 107 6.67 -19.04 -10.68
C ALA A 107 6.27 -18.35 -9.37
N ILE A 108 7.22 -18.20 -8.44
CA ILE A 108 7.03 -17.50 -7.15
C ILE A 108 7.62 -16.08 -7.15
N GLY A 109 8.12 -15.59 -8.28
CA GLY A 109 8.65 -14.24 -8.43
C GLY A 109 9.95 -13.95 -7.67
N LEU A 110 10.68 -14.96 -7.18
CA LEU A 110 11.87 -14.78 -6.36
C LEU A 110 13.00 -14.01 -7.06
N PRO A 111 13.31 -14.22 -8.35
CA PRO A 111 14.33 -13.44 -9.05
C PRO A 111 14.02 -11.93 -9.05
N GLU A 112 12.76 -11.55 -9.23
CA GLU A 112 12.32 -10.16 -9.18
C GLU A 112 12.38 -9.60 -7.77
N ALA A 113 11.97 -10.39 -6.77
CA ALA A 113 12.05 -10.00 -5.37
C ALA A 113 13.50 -9.74 -4.91
N ARG A 114 14.46 -10.56 -5.36
CA ARG A 114 15.91 -10.31 -5.17
C ARG A 114 16.37 -9.04 -5.85
N ARG A 115 15.99 -8.80 -7.11
CA ARG A 115 16.35 -7.56 -7.86
C ARG A 115 15.81 -6.31 -7.19
N LYS A 116 14.60 -6.38 -6.62
CA LYS A 116 13.94 -5.30 -5.87
C LYS A 116 14.50 -5.13 -4.44
N GLY A 117 15.39 -6.01 -3.98
CA GLY A 117 15.96 -5.97 -2.64
C GLY A 117 15.00 -6.40 -1.52
N VAL A 118 13.90 -7.09 -1.86
CA VAL A 118 12.98 -7.69 -0.89
C VAL A 118 13.68 -8.81 -0.13
N TYR A 119 14.36 -9.67 -0.87
CA TYR A 119 15.22 -10.75 -0.35
C TYR A 119 16.69 -10.48 -0.64
N PRO A 120 17.61 -11.02 0.19
CA PRO A 120 19.03 -11.00 -0.10
C PRO A 120 19.33 -11.66 -1.46
N ALA A 121 20.40 -11.22 -2.13
CA ALA A 121 20.77 -11.74 -3.44
C ALA A 121 21.09 -13.26 -3.45
N ASP A 122 21.46 -13.81 -2.29
CA ASP A 122 21.77 -15.22 -2.09
C ASP A 122 20.54 -16.06 -1.64
N GLN A 123 19.34 -15.46 -1.55
CA GLN A 123 18.13 -16.19 -1.22
C GLN A 123 17.82 -17.20 -2.33
N VAL A 124 17.50 -18.43 -1.93
CA VAL A 124 17.18 -19.54 -2.83
C VAL A 124 15.92 -20.26 -2.37
N LEU A 125 15.21 -20.88 -3.31
CA LEU A 125 14.25 -21.93 -3.00
C LEU A 125 14.92 -23.30 -3.21
N ARG A 126 14.76 -24.22 -2.27
CA ARG A 126 15.27 -25.60 -2.40
C ARG A 126 14.16 -26.54 -2.82
N ALA A 127 14.49 -27.51 -3.67
CA ALA A 127 13.53 -28.50 -4.12
C ALA A 127 13.13 -29.41 -2.95
N VAL A 128 11.84 -29.71 -2.85
CA VAL A 128 11.28 -30.56 -1.80
C VAL A 128 10.81 -31.86 -2.44
N ALA A 129 11.40 -32.99 -2.03
CA ALA A 129 10.99 -34.30 -2.51
C ALA A 129 9.70 -34.76 -1.82
N GLY A 130 8.78 -35.35 -2.59
CA GLY A 130 7.60 -36.04 -2.04
C GLY A 130 6.56 -35.12 -1.38
N VAL A 131 6.33 -33.92 -1.92
CA VAL A 131 5.22 -33.07 -1.44
C VAL A 131 3.89 -33.69 -1.84
N GLU A 132 3.08 -34.02 -0.84
CA GLU A 132 1.76 -34.62 -0.99
C GLU A 132 0.67 -33.57 -1.05
N VAL A 133 -0.42 -33.88 -1.77
CA VAL A 133 -1.62 -33.03 -1.81
C VAL A 133 -2.63 -33.60 -0.82
N ALA A 134 -2.98 -32.81 0.20
CA ALA A 134 -3.97 -33.19 1.19
C ALA A 134 -4.99 -32.07 1.41
N GLU A 135 -6.27 -32.40 1.28
CA GLU A 135 -7.36 -31.48 1.61
C GLU A 135 -7.61 -31.41 3.12
N ARG A 136 -7.23 -32.46 3.84
CA ARG A 136 -7.46 -32.63 5.29
C ARG A 136 -6.34 -33.41 5.92
N ILE A 137 -5.87 -32.96 7.08
CA ILE A 137 -4.82 -33.60 7.87
C ILE A 137 -5.36 -33.79 9.29
N ALA A 138 -5.34 -35.03 9.77
CA ALA A 138 -5.69 -35.34 11.15
C ALA A 138 -4.49 -35.09 12.08
N VAL A 139 -4.74 -34.43 13.20
CA VAL A 139 -3.77 -34.14 14.26
C VAL A 139 -4.46 -34.45 15.58
N GLY A 140 -4.22 -35.62 16.13
CA GLY A 140 -4.90 -36.12 17.31
C GLY A 140 -6.42 -36.09 17.15
N SER A 141 -7.08 -35.22 17.92
CA SER A 141 -8.53 -35.02 17.86
C SER A 141 -8.98 -33.89 16.92
N VAL A 142 -8.02 -33.12 16.38
CA VAL A 142 -8.25 -31.97 15.51
C VAL A 142 -8.10 -32.41 14.05
N VAL A 143 -8.91 -31.83 13.17
CA VAL A 143 -8.74 -31.94 11.72
C VAL A 143 -8.41 -30.55 11.17
N VAL A 144 -7.30 -30.47 10.42
CA VAL A 144 -6.88 -29.27 9.71
C VAL A 144 -7.30 -29.39 8.25
N HIS A 145 -8.08 -28.45 7.76
CA HIS A 145 -8.62 -28.40 6.41
C HIS A 145 -7.86 -27.38 5.56
N ALA A 146 -7.43 -27.78 4.37
CA ALA A 146 -6.91 -26.87 3.37
C ALA A 146 -8.07 -26.08 2.73
N VAL A 147 -7.98 -24.75 2.74
CA VAL A 147 -8.96 -23.84 2.14
C VAL A 147 -8.25 -23.05 1.03
N PRO A 148 -8.53 -23.35 -0.25
CA PRO A 148 -7.96 -22.61 -1.37
C PRO A 148 -8.34 -21.13 -1.25
N THR A 149 -7.34 -20.27 -1.20
CA THR A 149 -7.51 -18.83 -1.00
C THR A 149 -6.60 -18.06 -1.96
N PRO A 150 -6.72 -18.31 -3.29
CA PRO A 150 -5.86 -17.68 -4.27
C PRO A 150 -6.04 -16.16 -4.27
N GLY A 151 -5.00 -15.46 -4.69
CA GLY A 151 -5.03 -14.03 -4.89
C GLY A 151 -3.75 -13.35 -4.46
N HIS A 152 -3.17 -13.73 -3.32
CA HIS A 152 -1.85 -13.25 -2.91
C HIS A 152 -0.82 -13.82 -3.87
N SER A 153 -0.90 -15.15 -4.00
CA SER A 153 -0.33 -15.94 -5.08
C SER A 153 -1.44 -16.86 -5.64
N ALA A 154 -1.22 -17.40 -6.84
CA ALA A 154 -2.14 -18.34 -7.46
C ALA A 154 -2.29 -19.66 -6.69
N ASP A 155 -1.30 -20.03 -5.87
CA ASP A 155 -1.24 -21.29 -5.11
C ASP A 155 -1.63 -21.14 -3.63
N HIS A 156 -2.00 -19.94 -3.20
CA HIS A 156 -2.26 -19.63 -1.80
C HIS A 156 -3.39 -20.46 -1.20
N THR A 157 -3.08 -21.08 -0.06
CA THR A 157 -3.98 -21.93 0.74
C THR A 157 -3.90 -21.53 2.20
N ALA A 158 -5.06 -21.29 2.81
CA ALA A 158 -5.19 -21.09 4.25
C ALA A 158 -5.55 -22.43 4.91
N TYR A 159 -5.19 -22.61 6.17
CA TYR A 159 -5.52 -23.83 6.91
C TYR A 159 -6.52 -23.53 8.01
N LEU A 160 -7.66 -24.23 7.99
CA LEU A 160 -8.74 -24.11 8.96
C LEU A 160 -8.70 -25.29 9.93
N ALA A 161 -8.58 -25.03 11.23
CA ALA A 161 -8.59 -26.04 12.26
C ALA A 161 -9.80 -25.86 13.19
N GLU A 162 -10.54 -26.94 13.44
CA GLU A 162 -11.58 -26.97 14.45
C GLU A 162 -10.94 -27.34 15.80
N LEU A 163 -10.47 -26.33 16.54
CA LEU A 163 -9.88 -26.55 17.87
C LEU A 163 -11.00 -26.72 18.90
N PRO A 164 -10.74 -27.43 20.01
CA PRO A 164 -11.70 -27.52 21.11
C PRO A 164 -12.14 -26.15 21.65
N SER A 165 -11.25 -25.15 21.57
CA SER A 165 -11.50 -23.80 22.07
C SER A 165 -12.25 -22.91 21.07
N ALA A 166 -12.02 -23.09 19.77
CA ALA A 166 -12.56 -22.25 18.71
C ALA A 166 -12.19 -22.77 17.31
N ARG A 167 -12.93 -22.31 16.31
CA ARG A 167 -12.52 -22.40 14.92
C ARG A 167 -11.36 -21.43 14.65
N ALA A 168 -10.22 -21.99 14.28
CA ALA A 168 -8.96 -21.29 14.03
C ALA A 168 -8.60 -21.26 12.55
N LEU A 169 -8.10 -20.13 12.06
CA LEU A 169 -7.60 -19.98 10.70
C LEU A 169 -6.13 -19.56 10.73
N PHE A 170 -5.29 -20.37 10.10
CA PHE A 170 -3.92 -20.03 9.74
C PHE A 170 -3.96 -19.43 8.33
N SER A 171 -3.97 -18.10 8.26
CA SER A 171 -4.36 -17.41 7.03
C SER A 171 -3.23 -17.17 6.04
N GLY A 172 -1.97 -17.43 6.41
CA GLY A 172 -0.82 -16.99 5.63
C GLY A 172 -0.95 -15.49 5.31
N ASP A 173 -0.79 -15.16 4.03
CA ASP A 173 -0.81 -13.78 3.51
C ASP A 173 -2.21 -13.31 3.07
N LEU A 174 -3.25 -14.11 3.30
CA LEU A 174 -4.63 -13.70 3.01
C LEU A 174 -5.11 -12.58 3.94
N VAL A 175 -4.80 -12.66 5.23
CA VAL A 175 -5.15 -11.64 6.23
C VAL A 175 -4.00 -11.56 7.21
N PHE A 176 -3.48 -10.35 7.40
CA PHE A 176 -2.43 -10.03 8.35
C PHE A 176 -3.01 -9.56 9.69
N ALA A 177 -2.16 -9.47 10.70
CA ALA A 177 -2.54 -8.91 12.00
C ALA A 177 -3.26 -7.56 11.86
N GLN A 178 -4.28 -7.34 12.71
CA GLN A 178 -5.18 -6.17 12.68
C GLN A 178 -6.09 -6.08 11.44
N GLY A 179 -6.32 -7.19 10.74
CA GLY A 179 -7.22 -7.23 9.58
C GLY A 179 -6.65 -6.51 8.35
N ARG A 180 -5.32 -6.42 8.27
CA ARG A 180 -4.62 -5.82 7.12
C ARG A 180 -4.53 -6.84 5.99
N THR A 181 -4.43 -6.36 4.76
CA THR A 181 -4.24 -7.17 3.56
C THR A 181 -3.08 -6.59 2.77
N ALA A 182 -2.27 -7.43 2.14
CA ALA A 182 -1.20 -7.01 1.25
C ALA A 182 -1.56 -7.46 -0.17
N VAL A 183 -1.49 -6.51 -1.11
CA VAL A 183 -1.59 -6.79 -2.54
C VAL A 183 -0.25 -6.46 -3.13
N LEU A 184 0.41 -7.46 -3.69
CA LEU A 184 1.72 -7.30 -4.29
C LEU A 184 1.58 -6.91 -5.77
N ASP A 185 2.55 -6.12 -6.24
CA ASP A 185 2.74 -5.89 -7.68
C ASP A 185 3.69 -6.96 -8.24
N THR A 186 3.22 -8.21 -8.19
CA THR A 186 3.91 -9.38 -8.72
C THR A 186 3.02 -10.13 -9.71
N PRO A 187 3.61 -10.83 -10.71
CA PRO A 187 2.83 -11.49 -11.76
C PRO A 187 1.87 -12.58 -11.27
N ASP A 188 2.06 -13.10 -10.05
CA ASP A 188 1.28 -14.18 -9.45
C ASP A 188 0.16 -13.70 -8.52
N THR A 189 0.04 -12.38 -8.28
CA THR A 189 -1.05 -11.76 -7.52
C THR A 189 -2.28 -11.50 -8.42
N ASP A 190 -3.47 -11.83 -7.92
CA ASP A 190 -4.77 -11.53 -8.53
C ASP A 190 -5.71 -10.92 -7.48
N GLU A 191 -5.94 -9.60 -7.58
CA GLU A 191 -6.81 -8.85 -6.68
C GLU A 191 -8.26 -9.35 -6.66
N VAL A 192 -8.78 -9.82 -7.80
CA VAL A 192 -10.16 -10.29 -7.91
C VAL A 192 -10.31 -11.66 -7.25
N ALA A 193 -9.32 -12.53 -7.41
CA ALA A 193 -9.24 -13.77 -6.65
C ALA A 193 -9.10 -13.49 -5.15
N TYR A 194 -8.21 -12.57 -4.75
CA TYR A 194 -7.98 -12.19 -3.36
C TYR A 194 -9.29 -11.74 -2.67
N LEU A 195 -10.04 -10.84 -3.31
CA LEU A 195 -11.32 -10.37 -2.78
C LEU A 195 -12.39 -11.46 -2.69
N ARG A 196 -12.35 -12.48 -3.55
CA ARG A 196 -13.25 -13.65 -3.45
C ARG A 196 -12.84 -14.53 -2.27
N SER A 197 -11.54 -14.79 -2.11
CA SER A 197 -10.98 -15.57 -1.02
C SER A 197 -11.30 -14.96 0.35
N LEU A 198 -11.17 -13.63 0.50
CA LEU A 198 -11.55 -12.92 1.72
C LEU A 198 -13.02 -13.13 2.09
N ARG A 199 -13.93 -13.05 1.10
CA ARG A 199 -15.37 -13.27 1.35
C ARG A 199 -15.69 -14.71 1.70
N ALA A 200 -15.05 -15.66 1.02
CA ALA A 200 -15.23 -17.08 1.30
C ALA A 200 -14.80 -17.42 2.73
N VAL A 201 -13.71 -16.82 3.21
CA VAL A 201 -13.21 -17.02 4.57
C VAL A 201 -14.07 -16.32 5.63
N ASP A 202 -14.61 -15.14 5.35
CA ASP A 202 -15.54 -14.43 6.25
C ASP A 202 -16.78 -15.30 6.58
N GLU A 203 -17.26 -16.07 5.61
CA GLU A 203 -18.38 -17.01 5.77
C GLU A 203 -18.05 -18.23 6.64
N LEU A 204 -16.77 -18.49 6.94
CA LEU A 204 -16.35 -19.65 7.74
C LEU A 204 -16.52 -19.44 9.24
N GLY A 205 -16.91 -18.25 9.74
CA GLY A 205 -17.15 -18.03 11.17
C GLY A 205 -15.91 -18.26 12.04
N VAL A 206 -14.74 -17.83 11.55
CA VAL A 206 -13.45 -17.94 12.24
C VAL A 206 -13.46 -17.10 13.51
N ALA A 207 -13.04 -17.69 14.63
CA ALA A 207 -12.96 -17.01 15.93
C ALA A 207 -11.52 -16.78 16.41
N GLN A 208 -10.55 -17.56 15.92
CA GLN A 208 -9.12 -17.35 16.15
C GLN A 208 -8.40 -17.19 14.81
N LEU A 209 -7.60 -16.13 14.69
CA LEU A 209 -6.80 -15.85 13.50
C LEU A 209 -5.32 -15.97 13.85
N PHE A 210 -4.62 -16.79 13.08
CA PHE A 210 -3.17 -16.99 13.10
C PHE A 210 -2.61 -16.50 11.75
N PRO A 211 -2.40 -15.17 11.62
CA PRO A 211 -2.01 -14.57 10.35
C PRO A 211 -0.51 -14.72 10.07
N ASP A 212 -0.08 -14.42 8.85
CA ASP A 212 1.32 -14.03 8.66
C ASP A 212 1.57 -12.59 9.14
N THR A 213 2.82 -12.15 9.09
CA THR A 213 3.35 -10.89 9.60
C THR A 213 2.54 -9.65 9.21
N GLY A 214 2.01 -8.89 10.18
CA GLY A 214 1.51 -7.52 9.93
C GLY A 214 2.57 -6.49 10.33
N PRO A 215 2.73 -5.33 9.64
CA PRO A 215 3.75 -4.34 9.98
C PRO A 215 3.70 -3.98 11.47
N SER A 216 4.72 -4.41 12.21
CA SER A 216 4.84 -4.26 13.65
C SER A 216 5.04 -2.79 14.02
N ARG A 217 3.97 -2.14 14.47
CA ARG A 217 4.02 -1.25 15.65
C ARG A 217 2.75 -1.42 16.46
N SER A 218 2.96 -1.78 17.73
CA SER A 218 1.97 -1.87 18.80
C SER A 218 1.00 -0.69 18.83
N VAL A 219 -0.30 -0.98 18.73
CA VAL A 219 -1.33 -0.12 19.33
C VAL A 219 -1.95 -0.95 20.45
N ARG A 220 -1.83 -0.48 21.70
CA ARG A 220 -2.62 -1.02 22.81
C ARG A 220 -4.09 -0.80 22.47
N VAL A 221 -4.81 -1.87 22.16
CA VAL A 221 -6.27 -1.86 22.28
C VAL A 221 -6.56 -2.04 23.77
N THR A 222 -6.86 -0.94 24.45
CA THR A 222 -7.57 -1.05 25.72
C THR A 222 -9.00 -1.45 25.39
N SER A 223 -9.42 -2.61 25.88
CA SER A 223 -10.81 -3.04 25.81
C SER A 223 -11.65 -2.13 26.71
N THR A 224 -12.31 -1.14 26.13
CA THR A 224 -13.49 -0.54 26.77
C THR A 224 -14.72 -1.28 26.28
N SER A 225 -15.05 -2.39 26.94
CA SER A 225 -16.41 -2.91 26.96
C SER A 225 -17.26 -1.96 27.81
N GLY A 226 -17.90 -0.99 27.15
CA GLY A 226 -18.86 -0.08 27.77
C GLY A 226 -19.88 0.35 26.73
N GLN A 227 -21.10 -0.20 26.83
CA GLN A 227 -22.23 0.17 25.98
C GLN A 227 -22.50 1.70 26.03
N PRO A 228 -22.95 2.32 24.92
CA PRO A 228 -23.35 3.72 24.94
C PRO A 228 -24.70 3.87 25.64
N SER A 229 -24.70 4.38 26.87
CA SER A 229 -25.94 4.80 27.54
C SER A 229 -26.39 6.17 27.01
N ARG A 230 -27.65 6.23 26.59
CA ARG A 230 -28.34 7.47 26.15
C ARG A 230 -28.39 8.50 27.29
N PRO A 231 -28.29 9.81 27.00
CA PRO A 231 -28.41 10.84 28.03
C PRO A 231 -29.89 11.05 28.38
N THR A 232 -30.27 10.66 29.60
CA THR A 232 -31.54 11.09 30.22
C THR A 232 -31.34 12.44 30.91
N ARG A 233 -32.17 13.42 30.55
CA ARG A 233 -32.35 14.67 31.31
C ARG A 233 -33.19 14.40 32.56
N ARG A 234 -32.73 14.90 33.72
CA ARG A 234 -33.50 15.48 34.85
C ARG A 234 -32.48 16.06 35.85
N ALA A 235 -32.44 17.36 36.10
CA ALA A 235 -33.34 18.18 36.92
C ALA A 235 -33.11 18.00 38.44
N GLY A 236 -32.55 19.05 39.06
CA GLY A 236 -32.84 19.45 40.46
C GLY A 236 -31.80 19.09 41.53
N ASP A 237 -30.92 20.04 41.87
CA ASP A 237 -30.80 20.65 43.22
C ASP A 237 -29.59 21.62 43.19
N ARG A 238 -29.79 22.94 43.09
CA ARG A 238 -30.01 23.91 44.18
C ARG A 238 -29.01 23.80 45.33
N ARG A 239 -28.04 24.73 45.35
CA ARG A 239 -27.76 25.75 46.40
C ARG A 239 -26.44 26.45 46.01
N ASP A 240 -26.48 27.70 45.53
CA ASP A 240 -26.56 28.99 46.24
C ASP A 240 -25.25 29.49 46.87
N SER A 241 -25.10 30.82 46.81
CA SER A 241 -24.02 31.71 47.30
C SER A 241 -22.79 31.84 46.38
N SER A 242 -22.56 32.89 45.57
CA SER A 242 -22.68 34.35 45.67
C SER A 242 -21.44 35.05 46.27
N HIS A 243 -20.83 35.93 45.46
CA HIS A 243 -19.92 37.05 45.83
C HIS A 243 -18.53 36.60 46.33
N ASP A 244 -17.40 37.27 46.10
CA ASP A 244 -17.13 38.68 45.83
C ASP A 244 -15.73 38.90 45.19
N ARG A 245 -15.50 40.15 44.83
CA ARG A 245 -14.51 40.84 43.99
C ARG A 245 -13.00 40.80 44.38
N ALA A 246 -12.19 40.88 43.31
CA ALA A 246 -11.12 41.86 42.99
C ALA A 246 -9.94 42.18 43.96
N ARG A 247 -8.71 42.24 43.38
CA ARG A 247 -7.68 43.32 43.43
C ARG A 247 -6.38 42.81 42.76
N ARG A 248 -5.94 43.30 41.60
CA ARG A 248 -5.01 44.44 41.30
C ARG A 248 -3.62 44.40 41.98
N ALA A 249 -2.61 43.87 41.24
CA ALA A 249 -1.28 44.41 40.84
C ALA A 249 -0.27 45.00 41.91
N PRO A 250 0.94 45.49 41.54
CA PRO A 250 2.16 44.80 41.05
C PRO A 250 3.48 45.27 41.76
N GLY A 251 4.66 44.70 41.44
CA GLY A 251 5.91 45.50 41.32
C GLY A 251 7.16 45.14 42.14
N ALA A 252 8.31 45.58 41.57
CA ALA A 252 9.71 45.70 42.05
C ALA A 252 10.54 44.39 42.13
N ARG A 253 11.65 44.12 41.40
CA ARG A 253 12.85 44.84 40.89
C ARG A 253 13.83 45.38 41.95
N HIS A 254 15.12 45.10 41.67
CA HIS A 254 16.42 45.56 42.22
C HIS A 254 17.04 44.68 43.32
N GLY A 255 18.33 44.37 43.32
CA GLY A 255 19.44 44.76 42.44
C GLY A 255 20.80 44.22 42.92
N ARG A 256 21.73 44.05 41.97
CA ARG A 256 23.19 44.31 41.96
C ARG A 256 24.05 44.05 43.23
N GLY A 257 25.09 43.24 43.10
CA GLY A 257 26.52 43.68 43.08
C GLY A 257 27.28 42.95 44.20
N ASP A 258 28.58 42.66 44.20
CA ASP A 258 29.75 43.12 43.44
C ASP A 258 30.97 42.23 43.80
N ARG A 259 31.91 41.98 42.86
CA ARG A 259 33.41 41.84 42.97
C ARG A 259 34.04 40.75 43.89
N HIS A 260 35.22 40.14 43.67
CA HIS A 260 36.50 40.55 43.04
C HIS A 260 37.45 39.33 42.76
N ARG A 261 38.29 39.43 41.70
CA ARG A 261 39.75 39.08 41.49
C ARG A 261 40.32 37.76 42.07
N GLY A 262 41.23 37.01 41.44
CA GLY A 262 42.06 37.14 40.21
C GLY A 262 43.11 35.99 40.18
N GLY A 263 43.86 35.82 39.07
CA GLY A 263 45.06 34.96 39.03
C GLY A 263 45.34 34.29 37.67
N ASP A 264 46.32 34.82 36.94
CA ASP A 264 46.91 34.31 35.69
C ASP A 264 47.67 32.98 35.86
N GLN A 265 47.72 32.17 34.78
CA GLN A 265 48.95 31.50 34.33
C GLN A 265 48.85 31.02 32.87
N ARG A 266 49.81 31.47 32.06
CA ARG A 266 50.12 31.01 30.68
C ARG A 266 51.19 29.92 30.73
N CYS A 267 51.16 28.95 29.81
CA CYS A 267 52.34 28.49 29.07
C CYS A 267 51.96 27.60 27.86
N ALA A 268 52.76 27.71 26.80
CA ALA A 268 52.55 27.14 25.45
C ALA A 268 53.53 25.95 25.17
N PRO A 269 53.81 25.50 23.92
CA PRO A 269 53.85 24.07 23.53
C PRO A 269 55.27 23.49 23.26
N ARG A 270 55.36 22.16 23.04
CA ARG A 270 56.54 21.42 22.50
C ARG A 270 55.98 20.42 21.46
N GLY A 271 56.43 20.25 20.20
CA GLY A 271 57.79 20.14 19.61
C GLY A 271 58.27 18.68 19.74
N GLY A 272 58.65 17.88 18.72
CA GLY A 272 58.81 17.99 17.26
C GLY A 272 59.23 16.62 16.65
N SER A 273 59.17 16.52 15.31
CA SER A 273 60.03 15.85 14.25
C SER A 273 60.94 14.62 14.58
N PRO A 274 61.43 13.77 13.61
CA PRO A 274 61.95 14.19 12.28
C PRO A 274 61.98 13.21 11.04
N CYS A 275 62.02 13.84 9.85
CA CYS A 275 62.94 13.71 8.67
C CYS A 275 62.98 12.58 7.60
N ARG A 276 63.25 13.09 6.37
CA ARG A 276 63.88 12.58 5.11
C ARG A 276 62.91 12.16 3.98
N GLY A 277 63.02 12.57 2.70
CA GLY A 277 63.92 13.48 1.95
C GLY A 277 63.91 13.17 0.42
N GLY A 278 64.06 14.18 -0.46
CA GLY A 278 64.41 14.09 -1.91
C GLY A 278 63.32 14.57 -2.92
N ALA A 279 63.35 15.81 -3.47
CA ALA A 279 64.03 16.30 -4.71
C ALA A 279 63.47 15.71 -6.03
N ALA A 280 63.25 16.35 -7.20
CA ALA A 280 63.24 17.70 -7.81
C ALA A 280 62.42 17.50 -9.15
N HIS A 281 61.72 18.44 -9.81
CA HIS A 281 62.22 19.41 -10.80
C HIS A 281 61.04 20.12 -11.53
N GLN A 282 61.28 21.39 -11.86
CA GLN A 282 60.67 22.41 -12.75
C GLN A 282 59.55 22.08 -13.78
N GLY A 283 58.64 23.06 -13.98
CA GLY A 283 57.87 23.24 -15.22
C GLY A 283 56.77 24.33 -15.16
N ARG A 284 57.06 25.55 -15.63
CA ARG A 284 56.12 26.68 -15.78
C ARG A 284 55.20 26.48 -17.01
N ALA A 285 53.92 26.89 -16.94
CA ALA A 285 53.27 27.77 -17.94
C ALA A 285 51.86 28.20 -17.52
N ARG A 286 51.49 29.43 -17.90
CA ARG A 286 50.29 30.20 -17.53
C ARG A 286 49.27 30.26 -18.68
N ARG A 287 48.06 30.78 -18.34
CA ARG A 287 47.00 31.48 -19.13
C ARG A 287 45.80 30.57 -19.48
N ARG A 288 44.61 30.73 -18.88
CA ARG A 288 43.57 31.80 -18.83
C ARG A 288 42.38 31.49 -19.80
N PRO A 289 41.13 31.82 -19.43
CA PRO A 289 39.90 31.26 -20.01
C PRO A 289 39.24 32.19 -21.04
N HIS A 290 38.44 31.62 -21.96
CA HIS A 290 37.58 32.39 -22.86
C HIS A 290 36.09 32.07 -22.69
N ARG A 291 35.33 33.13 -22.42
CA ARG A 291 33.88 33.26 -22.58
C ARG A 291 33.50 33.21 -24.06
N PHE A 292 32.30 32.73 -24.39
CA PHE A 292 31.62 33.12 -25.63
C PHE A 292 30.15 33.49 -25.38
N ARG A 293 29.74 34.59 -26.02
CA ARG A 293 28.41 35.22 -25.99
C ARG A 293 27.58 34.83 -27.22
N SER A 294 26.27 34.89 -27.01
CA SER A 294 25.11 34.91 -27.93
C SER A 294 25.27 35.41 -29.38
N ARG A 295 24.45 34.87 -30.31
CA ARG A 295 23.45 35.62 -31.11
C ARG A 295 22.47 34.70 -31.88
N ARG A 296 21.27 35.27 -32.13
CA ARG A 296 20.04 34.69 -32.72
C ARG A 296 20.05 34.59 -34.25
N SER A 297 19.26 33.64 -34.78
CA SER A 297 18.37 33.65 -35.98
C SER A 297 18.32 32.21 -36.53
N GLY A 298 17.26 31.57 -37.00
CA GLY A 298 15.95 31.97 -37.48
C GLY A 298 15.59 31.00 -38.63
N ARG A 299 14.32 30.55 -38.66
CA ARG A 299 13.59 29.92 -39.78
C ARG A 299 13.78 28.44 -40.12
N TRP A 300 12.61 27.80 -40.12
CA TRP A 300 12.17 26.60 -40.83
C TRP A 300 12.37 26.70 -42.34
N CYS A 301 12.59 25.57 -43.01
CA CYS A 301 12.03 25.28 -44.34
C CYS A 301 12.02 23.77 -44.64
N ARG A 302 10.94 23.38 -45.34
CA ARG A 302 10.65 22.07 -45.93
C ARG A 302 11.31 21.95 -47.32
N GLY A 303 11.58 20.71 -47.76
CA GLY A 303 11.19 20.21 -49.09
C GLY A 303 12.24 20.13 -50.21
N GLY A 304 12.78 18.91 -50.42
CA GLY A 304 13.15 18.21 -51.69
C GLY A 304 14.02 18.89 -52.76
N PRO A 305 14.26 18.26 -53.94
CA PRO A 305 14.14 16.84 -54.33
C PRO A 305 15.41 16.33 -55.10
N LEU A 306 15.36 15.13 -55.70
CA LEU A 306 16.03 14.59 -56.93
C LEU A 306 15.99 13.04 -56.82
N GLY A 307 15.63 12.19 -57.79
CA GLY A 307 15.36 12.29 -59.23
C GLY A 307 15.91 11.02 -59.92
N GLY A 308 15.08 10.29 -60.68
CA GLY A 308 15.46 9.15 -61.55
C GLY A 308 14.71 7.86 -61.19
N GLY A 309 13.89 7.20 -62.01
CA GLY A 309 13.59 7.32 -63.43
C GLY A 309 13.87 5.99 -64.12
N ASP A 310 12.86 5.12 -64.31
CA ASP A 310 12.72 4.36 -65.57
C ASP A 310 11.31 3.74 -65.77
N ARG A 311 11.03 3.48 -67.04
CA ARG A 311 9.74 3.37 -67.75
C ARG A 311 9.16 1.95 -67.72
N ARG A 312 7.82 1.82 -67.79
CA ARG A 312 7.07 1.37 -69.00
C ARG A 312 5.56 1.19 -68.77
N ALA A 313 4.83 1.75 -69.73
CA ALA A 313 3.41 1.80 -70.02
C ALA A 313 2.57 0.52 -69.84
N ARG A 314 1.29 0.70 -69.41
CA ARG A 314 0.08 0.35 -70.18
C ARG A 314 -1.05 1.34 -69.84
N GLY A 315 -1.54 2.04 -70.86
CA GLY A 315 -2.72 2.91 -70.77
C GLY A 315 -3.97 2.23 -71.32
N ARG A 316 -5.12 2.50 -70.72
CA ARG A 316 -6.39 2.65 -71.45
C ARG A 316 -7.20 3.79 -70.81
N SER A 317 -7.42 4.80 -71.64
CA SER A 317 -8.27 5.96 -71.43
C SER A 317 -9.72 5.64 -71.79
N ARG A 318 -10.65 6.38 -71.19
CA ARG A 318 -11.67 7.21 -71.89
C ARG A 318 -12.62 7.83 -70.87
N GLY A 319 -12.50 9.14 -70.69
CA GLY A 319 -13.54 9.95 -70.07
C GLY A 319 -14.57 10.42 -71.11
N ARG A 320 -15.79 10.73 -70.65
CA ARG A 320 -16.68 11.73 -71.23
C ARG A 320 -17.57 12.35 -70.14
N HIS A 321 -17.53 13.68 -70.06
CA HIS A 321 -18.48 14.60 -69.41
C HIS A 321 -19.14 15.43 -70.56
N PRO A 322 -20.07 16.40 -70.35
CA PRO A 322 -21.07 16.66 -69.29
C PRO A 322 -22.47 17.14 -69.85
N ARG A 323 -23.45 17.44 -68.96
CA ARG A 323 -24.22 18.73 -68.84
C ARG A 323 -25.72 18.62 -68.46
N ARG A 324 -26.05 19.30 -67.34
CA ARG A 324 -27.16 20.26 -67.03
C ARG A 324 -28.66 19.85 -67.09
N SER A 325 -29.35 20.02 -65.95
CA SER A 325 -30.42 21.05 -65.68
C SER A 325 -31.17 20.70 -64.36
N ARG A 326 -31.10 21.53 -63.30
CA ARG A 326 -32.06 22.55 -62.79
C ARG A 326 -33.49 22.05 -62.42
N ARG A 327 -33.85 22.29 -61.14
CA ARG A 327 -35.08 21.96 -60.37
C ARG A 327 -36.36 22.66 -60.89
N PRO A 328 -37.55 22.38 -60.30
CA PRO A 328 -38.03 23.27 -59.22
C PRO A 328 -38.80 22.64 -58.05
N ARG A 329 -38.84 23.40 -56.95
CA ARG A 329 -39.70 23.27 -55.76
C ARG A 329 -41.15 23.67 -56.08
N GLN A 330 -42.14 23.09 -55.40
CA GLN A 330 -43.47 23.69 -55.22
C GLN A 330 -43.87 23.77 -53.74
N GLN A 331 -44.48 24.91 -53.41
CA GLN A 331 -44.96 25.34 -52.09
C GLN A 331 -46.50 25.24 -52.03
N ARG A 332 -46.99 24.90 -50.83
CA ARG A 332 -48.16 25.45 -50.10
C ARG A 332 -49.57 25.38 -50.73
N GLY A 333 -50.48 24.73 -49.98
CA GLY A 333 -51.91 25.08 -49.91
C GLY A 333 -52.34 25.22 -48.44
N ARG A 334 -52.96 26.35 -48.09
CA ARG A 334 -53.51 26.67 -46.75
C ARG A 334 -55.00 26.38 -46.76
N HIS A 335 -55.55 25.76 -45.72
CA HIS A 335 -56.95 25.96 -45.32
C HIS A 335 -57.06 26.20 -43.81
N ARG A 336 -57.69 27.33 -43.48
CA ARG A 336 -58.07 27.76 -42.14
C ARG A 336 -59.36 27.03 -41.75
N ALA A 337 -59.40 26.46 -40.55
CA ALA A 337 -60.63 26.10 -39.86
C ALA A 337 -60.55 26.52 -38.38
N ALA A 338 -61.71 26.89 -37.85
CA ALA A 338 -61.94 27.81 -36.74
C ALA A 338 -61.41 27.36 -35.36
N ARG A 339 -61.07 28.34 -34.51
CA ARG A 339 -60.77 28.17 -33.09
C ARG A 339 -62.06 28.23 -32.26
N PRO A 340 -62.39 27.22 -31.44
CA PRO A 340 -63.41 27.36 -30.41
C PRO A 340 -62.82 27.98 -29.13
N SER A 341 -63.68 28.71 -28.42
CA SER A 341 -63.40 29.59 -27.29
C SER A 341 -63.09 28.87 -25.97
N ARG A 342 -62.52 29.64 -25.04
CA ARG A 342 -61.84 29.28 -23.77
C ARG A 342 -62.66 28.56 -22.68
N ALA A 343 -63.87 28.05 -22.92
CA ALA A 343 -64.80 27.73 -21.83
C ALA A 343 -65.15 26.24 -21.61
N ALA A 344 -64.51 25.28 -22.27
CA ALA A 344 -64.86 23.86 -22.07
C ALA A 344 -63.65 22.92 -22.14
N ARG A 345 -62.92 22.76 -21.02
CA ARG A 345 -62.07 21.59 -20.71
C ARG A 345 -61.55 21.65 -19.26
N ARG A 346 -62.45 21.84 -18.29
CA ARG A 346 -62.18 21.44 -16.89
C ARG A 346 -62.35 19.92 -16.80
N ARG A 347 -61.31 19.18 -17.19
CA ARG A 347 -61.12 17.78 -16.80
C ARG A 347 -59.82 17.69 -16.02
N ARG A 348 -59.92 17.16 -14.80
CA ARG A 348 -58.87 16.92 -13.80
C ARG A 348 -57.52 16.60 -14.44
N ARG A 349 -56.61 17.57 -14.45
CA ARG A 349 -55.17 17.30 -14.59
C ARG A 349 -54.66 16.91 -13.20
N LEU A 350 -54.60 15.61 -12.95
CA LEU A 350 -53.69 15.09 -11.93
C LEU A 350 -52.29 15.66 -12.21
N PRO A 351 -51.51 16.08 -11.20
CA PRO A 351 -50.14 16.46 -11.43
C PRO A 351 -49.45 15.25 -12.06
N ARG A 352 -49.01 15.40 -13.32
CA ARG A 352 -48.04 14.49 -13.90
C ARG A 352 -46.82 14.60 -13.00
N ARG A 353 -46.67 13.65 -12.08
CA ARG A 353 -45.38 13.39 -11.45
C ARG A 353 -44.42 13.20 -12.61
N HIS A 354 -43.58 14.19 -12.86
CA HIS A 354 -42.27 13.93 -13.43
C HIS A 354 -41.54 13.10 -12.38
N ALA A 355 -41.93 11.82 -12.26
CA ALA A 355 -41.03 10.78 -11.81
C ALA A 355 -40.00 10.69 -12.94
N GLY A 356 -39.05 11.61 -12.88
CA GLY A 356 -37.83 11.49 -13.64
C GLY A 356 -37.31 10.10 -13.35
N ARG A 357 -37.25 9.28 -14.39
CA ARG A 357 -36.21 8.27 -14.50
C ARG A 357 -34.87 9.02 -14.53
N GLU A 358 -34.50 9.67 -13.44
CA GLU A 358 -33.09 9.79 -13.09
C GLU A 358 -32.65 8.36 -12.95
N SER A 359 -31.85 7.95 -13.92
CA SER A 359 -31.28 6.64 -13.97
C SER A 359 -30.70 6.32 -12.59
N ARG A 360 -31.08 5.19 -12.01
CA ARG A 360 -30.28 4.49 -11.01
C ARG A 360 -28.97 4.00 -11.66
N ARG A 361 -28.23 4.87 -12.35
CA ARG A 361 -26.80 4.73 -12.57
C ARG A 361 -26.21 4.98 -11.20
N ARG A 362 -26.13 3.93 -10.38
CA ARG A 362 -25.28 3.98 -9.18
C ARG A 362 -23.88 4.26 -9.68
N ASP A 363 -23.27 5.32 -9.17
CA ASP A 363 -21.98 5.78 -9.66
C ASP A 363 -20.92 4.67 -9.46
N PRO A 364 -19.92 4.53 -10.36
CA PRO A 364 -18.99 3.40 -10.33
C PRO A 364 -18.31 3.21 -8.97
N VAL A 365 -17.97 4.30 -8.26
CA VAL A 365 -17.34 4.23 -6.95
C VAL A 365 -18.28 3.69 -5.88
N GLN A 366 -19.59 3.94 -5.95
CA GLN A 366 -20.57 3.38 -5.00
C GLN A 366 -20.65 1.85 -5.09
N ARG A 367 -20.19 1.23 -6.18
CA ARG A 367 -20.13 -0.24 -6.33
C ARG A 367 -18.85 -0.84 -5.75
N ALA A 368 -17.82 -0.03 -5.47
CA ALA A 368 -16.60 -0.50 -4.83
C ALA A 368 -16.94 -1.13 -3.47
N ALA A 369 -16.23 -2.21 -3.12
CA ALA A 369 -16.52 -2.97 -1.89
C ALA A 369 -16.44 -2.08 -0.64
N ALA A 370 -15.36 -1.30 -0.50
CA ALA A 370 -15.19 -0.35 0.60
C ALA A 370 -16.35 0.65 0.71
N ALA A 371 -16.75 1.27 -0.40
CA ALA A 371 -17.87 2.22 -0.42
C ALA A 371 -19.18 1.56 0.04
N ARG A 372 -19.49 0.34 -0.41
CA ARG A 372 -20.70 -0.38 0.03
C ARG A 372 -20.72 -0.65 1.53
N HIS A 373 -19.60 -1.07 2.11
CA HIS A 373 -19.49 -1.29 3.56
C HIS A 373 -19.65 0.01 4.35
N MET A 374 -19.01 1.10 3.90
CA MET A 374 -19.12 2.41 4.57
C MET A 374 -20.53 2.99 4.47
N ILE A 375 -21.21 2.82 3.33
CA ILE A 375 -22.62 3.20 3.17
C ILE A 375 -23.49 2.43 4.17
N ALA A 376 -23.29 1.12 4.29
CA ALA A 376 -24.02 0.29 5.24
C ALA A 376 -23.74 0.67 6.71
N ALA A 377 -22.51 1.11 7.01
CA ALA A 377 -22.10 1.58 8.33
C ALA A 377 -22.56 3.03 8.65
N GLY A 378 -23.15 3.76 7.69
CA GLY A 378 -23.69 5.10 7.88
C GLY A 378 -22.73 6.26 7.57
N GLY A 379 -21.59 5.99 6.93
CA GLY A 379 -20.63 7.01 6.49
C GLY A 379 -19.18 6.62 6.74
N GLY A 380 -18.27 7.59 6.57
CA GLY A 380 -16.86 7.42 6.93
C GLY A 380 -15.91 8.34 6.17
N VAL A 381 -14.63 7.97 6.15
CA VAL A 381 -13.56 8.77 5.53
C VAL A 381 -12.65 7.86 4.73
N ILE A 382 -12.44 8.20 3.45
CA ILE A 382 -11.48 7.56 2.57
C ILE A 382 -10.32 8.53 2.40
N VAL A 383 -9.10 8.10 2.72
CA VAL A 383 -7.88 8.87 2.51
C VAL A 383 -6.95 8.06 1.62
N SER A 384 -6.64 8.58 0.44
CA SER A 384 -5.65 7.99 -0.46
C SER A 384 -4.29 8.67 -0.34
N THR A 385 -3.21 7.92 -0.53
CA THR A 385 -1.84 8.49 -0.54
C THR A 385 -1.38 8.70 -1.98
N ALA A 386 -1.33 9.96 -2.40
CA ALA A 386 -0.74 10.35 -3.68
C ALA A 386 0.78 10.57 -3.55
N SER A 387 1.30 11.71 -4.00
CA SER A 387 2.72 12.08 -3.98
C SER A 387 2.85 13.53 -4.44
N VAL A 388 3.91 14.24 -4.05
CA VAL A 388 4.31 15.48 -4.74
C VAL A 388 4.46 15.31 -6.25
N LEU A 389 4.80 14.11 -6.74
CA LEU A 389 4.86 13.80 -8.18
C LEU A 389 3.47 13.73 -8.85
N ALA A 390 2.38 13.90 -8.10
CA ALA A 390 1.07 14.20 -8.68
C ALA A 390 0.96 15.65 -9.18
N HIS A 391 1.81 16.55 -8.65
CA HIS A 391 1.78 18.00 -8.89
C HIS A 391 3.02 18.51 -9.63
N THR A 392 4.08 17.70 -9.71
CA THR A 392 5.32 18.01 -10.43
C THR A 392 5.83 16.78 -11.18
N ALA A 393 6.95 16.91 -11.88
CA ALA A 393 7.55 15.84 -12.65
C ALA A 393 8.95 15.50 -12.16
N ALA A 394 9.32 14.22 -12.29
CA ALA A 394 10.68 13.74 -12.13
C ALA A 394 11.05 12.85 -13.34
N PRO A 395 12.32 12.87 -13.81
CA PRO A 395 12.80 11.92 -14.81
C PRO A 395 12.49 10.47 -14.41
N ALA A 396 12.20 9.61 -15.39
CA ALA A 396 11.83 8.21 -15.22
C ALA A 396 10.55 7.91 -14.39
N ALA A 397 9.81 8.95 -13.96
CA ALA A 397 8.60 8.78 -13.14
C ALA A 397 7.29 9.00 -13.91
N ALA A 398 7.27 8.94 -15.25
CA ALA A 398 6.10 9.34 -16.05
C ALA A 398 4.82 8.55 -15.71
N VAL A 399 4.90 7.21 -15.66
CA VAL A 399 3.76 6.34 -15.30
C VAL A 399 3.34 6.57 -13.86
N TYR A 400 4.31 6.62 -12.94
CA TYR A 400 4.04 6.89 -11.52
C TYR A 400 3.33 8.24 -11.31
N SER A 401 3.85 9.30 -11.92
CA SER A 401 3.29 10.66 -11.83
C SER A 401 1.88 10.72 -12.41
N ALA A 402 1.64 10.06 -13.55
CA ALA A 402 0.31 9.96 -14.15
C ALA A 402 -0.68 9.23 -13.20
N THR A 403 -0.27 8.10 -12.61
CA THR A 403 -1.10 7.37 -11.64
C THR A 403 -1.40 8.21 -10.41
N LYS A 404 -0.40 8.87 -9.83
CA LYS A 404 -0.58 9.71 -8.64
C LYS A 404 -1.42 10.96 -8.92
N ALA A 405 -1.29 11.58 -10.09
CA ALA A 405 -2.18 12.65 -10.53
C ALA A 405 -3.63 12.15 -10.75
N GLY A 406 -3.79 10.91 -11.24
CA GLY A 406 -5.08 10.24 -11.38
C GLY A 406 -5.84 10.15 -10.06
N LEU A 407 -5.14 9.91 -8.94
CA LEU A 407 -5.76 9.91 -7.60
C LEU A 407 -6.39 11.26 -7.24
N LEU A 408 -5.83 12.38 -7.68
CA LEU A 408 -6.41 13.71 -7.42
C LEU A 408 -7.75 13.88 -8.16
N GLY A 409 -7.82 13.42 -9.41
CA GLY A 409 -9.06 13.42 -10.19
C GLY A 409 -10.10 12.46 -9.61
N PHE A 410 -9.67 11.25 -9.25
CA PHE A 410 -10.50 10.25 -8.58
C PHE A 410 -11.11 10.80 -7.29
N THR A 411 -10.31 11.40 -6.41
CA THR A 411 -10.76 11.95 -5.14
C THR A 411 -11.85 13.00 -5.30
N ARG A 412 -11.73 13.89 -6.31
CA ARG A 412 -12.76 14.89 -6.59
C ARG A 412 -14.08 14.25 -7.04
N SER A 413 -14.02 13.29 -7.97
CA SER A 413 -15.22 12.58 -8.46
C SER A 413 -15.86 11.76 -7.34
N ALA A 414 -15.07 10.93 -6.67
CA ALA A 414 -15.51 10.06 -5.59
C ALA A 414 -16.10 10.86 -4.41
N ALA A 415 -15.53 12.03 -4.07
CA ALA A 415 -16.08 12.90 -3.04
C ALA A 415 -17.50 13.37 -3.40
N LEU A 416 -17.76 13.73 -4.65
CA LEU A 416 -19.10 14.13 -5.11
C LEU A 416 -20.08 12.94 -5.09
N GLU A 417 -19.64 11.79 -5.59
CA GLU A 417 -20.45 10.56 -5.67
C GLU A 417 -20.81 9.98 -4.29
N LEU A 418 -19.93 10.17 -3.30
CA LEU A 418 -20.07 9.56 -1.97
C LEU A 418 -20.56 10.53 -0.88
N ALA A 419 -20.54 11.85 -1.11
CA ALA A 419 -21.05 12.84 -0.17
C ALA A 419 -22.50 12.60 0.30
N PRO A 420 -23.47 12.18 -0.55
CA PRO A 420 -24.83 11.87 -0.11
C PRO A 420 -24.92 10.75 0.93
N HIS A 421 -23.87 9.94 1.07
CA HIS A 421 -23.79 8.82 2.00
C HIS A 421 -22.97 9.14 3.25
N GLY A 422 -22.65 10.41 3.50
CA GLY A 422 -21.86 10.82 4.66
C GLY A 422 -20.39 10.35 4.60
N ILE A 423 -19.87 10.09 3.41
CA ILE A 423 -18.49 9.65 3.20
C ILE A 423 -17.66 10.81 2.64
N ARG A 424 -16.57 11.14 3.33
CA ARG A 424 -15.58 12.12 2.86
C ARG A 424 -14.47 11.39 2.11
N VAL A 425 -14.00 11.96 1.00
CA VAL A 425 -12.88 11.41 0.24
C VAL A 425 -11.78 12.45 0.13
N LEU A 426 -10.57 12.09 0.53
CA LEU A 426 -9.43 12.98 0.66
C LEU A 426 -8.18 12.32 0.08
N THR A 427 -7.20 13.14 -0.26
CA THR A 427 -5.86 12.67 -0.60
C THR A 427 -4.82 13.36 0.26
N VAL A 428 -3.73 12.66 0.54
CA VAL A 428 -2.51 13.27 1.08
C VAL A 428 -1.39 13.05 0.07
N SER A 429 -0.60 14.07 -0.18
CA SER A 429 0.53 14.05 -1.11
C SER A 429 1.83 14.31 -0.36
N PRO A 430 2.54 13.23 0.06
CA PRO A 430 3.83 13.35 0.73
C PRO A 430 4.93 13.84 -0.21
N GLY A 431 5.89 14.58 0.36
CA GLY A 431 7.18 14.90 -0.27
C GLY A 431 8.18 13.76 -0.19
N ASP A 432 9.47 14.10 -0.07
CA ASP A 432 10.50 13.09 0.20
C ASP A 432 10.45 12.66 1.68
N ILE A 433 10.03 11.40 1.90
CA ILE A 433 9.82 10.82 3.23
C ILE A 433 10.83 9.70 3.46
N ASP A 434 11.45 9.70 4.63
CA ASP A 434 12.41 8.71 5.07
C ASP A 434 11.71 7.39 5.44
N THR A 435 11.53 6.52 4.45
CA THR A 435 10.98 5.17 4.63
C THR A 435 12.10 4.12 4.55
N PRO A 436 11.97 2.97 5.24
CA PRO A 436 12.93 1.86 5.13
C PRO A 436 13.15 1.37 3.69
N SER A 437 12.12 1.48 2.84
CA SER A 437 12.15 1.15 1.41
C SER A 437 12.84 2.20 0.53
N SER A 438 13.25 3.36 1.08
CA SER A 438 13.96 4.42 0.35
C SER A 438 15.42 4.08 0.02
N VAL A 439 15.91 2.92 0.47
CA VAL A 439 17.24 2.40 0.14
C VAL A 439 17.19 1.78 -1.27
N ALA A 440 17.01 2.60 -2.30
CA ALA A 440 17.38 2.18 -3.65
C ALA A 440 18.90 1.91 -3.68
N PRO A 441 19.38 0.92 -4.45
CA PRO A 441 20.82 0.70 -4.61
C PRO A 441 21.50 1.99 -5.10
N PRO A 442 22.77 2.22 -4.71
CA PRO A 442 23.49 3.43 -5.08
C PRO A 442 23.61 3.52 -6.60
N SER A 443 22.74 4.33 -7.21
CA SER A 443 22.93 4.80 -8.57
C SER A 443 24.07 5.83 -8.54
N PRO A 444 24.87 5.96 -9.62
CA PRO A 444 26.00 6.87 -9.65
C PRO A 444 25.59 8.30 -9.24
N PRO A 445 26.48 9.05 -8.56
CA PRO A 445 26.18 10.28 -7.83
C PRO A 445 25.53 11.41 -8.65
N ASP A 446 25.55 11.32 -9.99
CA ASP A 446 25.03 12.34 -10.89
C ASP A 446 23.50 12.30 -11.13
N GLN A 447 22.78 11.27 -10.67
CA GLN A 447 21.33 11.14 -10.96
C GLN A 447 20.39 11.58 -9.81
N ARG A 448 20.92 11.84 -8.60
CA ARG A 448 20.13 12.34 -7.47
C ARG A 448 20.41 13.83 -7.21
N ALA A 449 20.00 14.67 -8.15
CA ALA A 449 19.55 16.01 -7.75
C ALA A 449 18.14 15.89 -7.13
N VAL A 450 18.01 15.15 -6.03
CA VAL A 450 16.79 15.16 -5.23
C VAL A 450 16.68 16.57 -4.69
N ARG A 451 15.66 17.31 -5.11
CA ARG A 451 15.38 18.64 -4.56
C ARG A 451 15.26 18.49 -3.05
N THR A 452 16.15 19.14 -2.32
CA THR A 452 16.06 19.21 -0.86
C THR A 452 14.80 20.01 -0.53
N PRO A 453 13.84 19.46 0.23
CA PRO A 453 12.68 20.22 0.67
C PRO A 453 13.10 21.51 1.38
N ALA A 454 12.27 22.56 1.35
CA ALA A 454 12.53 23.81 2.06
C ALA A 454 12.76 23.61 3.58
N ALA A 455 12.20 22.54 4.15
CA ALA A 455 12.45 22.09 5.52
C ALA A 455 13.90 21.65 5.80
N GLY A 456 14.74 21.53 4.77
CA GLY A 456 16.16 21.15 4.89
C GLY A 456 16.40 19.68 5.23
N ARG A 457 15.33 18.87 5.32
CA ARG A 457 15.39 17.44 5.64
C ARG A 457 14.26 16.67 4.94
N ARG A 458 14.41 15.35 4.88
CA ARG A 458 13.32 14.43 4.55
C ARG A 458 12.29 14.43 5.68
N GLY A 459 11.03 14.24 5.33
CA GLY A 459 9.95 14.03 6.31
C GLY A 459 10.03 12.64 6.92
N HIS A 460 9.40 12.43 8.07
CA HIS A 460 9.25 11.11 8.70
C HIS A 460 7.84 10.55 8.44
N PRO A 461 7.67 9.21 8.33
CA PRO A 461 6.37 8.59 8.13
C PRO A 461 5.32 8.99 9.18
N GLU A 462 5.76 9.22 10.42
CA GLU A 462 4.91 9.67 11.53
C GLU A 462 4.27 11.04 11.26
N GLU A 463 4.95 11.93 10.52
CA GLU A 463 4.41 13.24 10.15
C GLU A 463 3.25 13.10 9.16
N ILE A 464 3.35 12.15 8.22
CA ILE A 464 2.24 11.78 7.32
C ILE A 464 1.10 11.13 8.11
N GLY A 465 1.44 10.19 8.99
CA GLY A 465 0.47 9.49 9.83
C GLY A 465 -0.33 10.44 10.73
N ALA A 466 0.31 11.46 11.30
CA ALA A 466 -0.35 12.48 12.11
C ALA A 466 -1.40 13.27 11.30
N VAL A 467 -1.09 13.63 10.05
CA VAL A 467 -2.04 14.31 9.15
C VAL A 467 -3.19 13.38 8.78
N VAL A 468 -2.90 12.12 8.39
CA VAL A 468 -3.96 11.14 8.10
C VAL A 468 -4.89 10.96 9.31
N ARG A 469 -4.33 10.84 10.52
CA ARG A 469 -5.12 10.74 11.76
C ARG A 469 -6.06 11.93 11.95
N PHE A 470 -5.59 13.14 11.69
CA PHE A 470 -6.43 14.34 11.72
C PHE A 470 -7.54 14.29 10.67
N LEU A 471 -7.21 13.90 9.42
CA LEU A 471 -8.19 13.81 8.33
C LEU A 471 -9.31 12.80 8.61
N LEU A 472 -9.00 11.73 9.34
CA LEU A 472 -9.97 10.72 9.79
C LEU A 472 -10.83 11.20 10.97
N SER A 473 -10.45 12.25 11.69
CA SER A 473 -11.18 12.74 12.86
C SER A 473 -12.41 13.59 12.48
N ALA A 474 -13.24 13.88 13.48
CA ALA A 474 -14.37 14.81 13.34
C ALA A 474 -13.93 16.26 13.12
N ASP A 475 -12.71 16.63 13.55
CA ASP A 475 -12.18 17.99 13.40
C ASP A 475 -11.91 18.35 11.93
N ALA A 476 -11.66 17.35 11.09
CA ALA A 476 -11.58 17.48 9.64
C ALA A 476 -12.94 17.33 8.93
N GLY A 477 -14.06 17.46 9.66
CA GLY A 477 -15.41 17.16 9.16
C GLY A 477 -15.86 17.96 7.93
N TYR A 478 -15.22 19.10 7.65
CA TYR A 478 -15.52 19.94 6.49
C TYR A 478 -14.54 19.73 5.31
N LEU A 479 -13.57 18.82 5.45
CA LEU A 479 -12.60 18.50 4.40
C LEU A 479 -13.09 17.30 3.57
N THR A 480 -13.34 17.52 2.28
CA THR A 480 -13.62 16.48 1.27
C THR A 480 -13.25 16.97 -0.12
N GLY A 481 -12.91 16.06 -1.04
CA GLY A 481 -12.56 16.34 -2.43
C GLY A 481 -11.23 17.07 -2.64
N THR A 482 -10.42 17.21 -1.57
CA THR A 482 -9.16 17.96 -1.59
C THR A 482 -7.95 17.06 -1.35
N ASP A 483 -6.81 17.53 -1.83
CA ASP A 483 -5.49 16.99 -1.54
C ASP A 483 -4.80 17.82 -0.46
N ILE A 484 -4.06 17.15 0.42
CA ILE A 484 -3.29 17.76 1.50
C ILE A 484 -1.81 17.48 1.23
N LEU A 485 -1.07 18.52 0.85
CA LEU A 485 0.37 18.46 0.66
C LEU A 485 1.09 18.40 2.01
N VAL A 486 1.92 17.38 2.19
CA VAL A 486 2.76 17.20 3.38
C VAL A 486 4.19 16.93 2.91
N ASP A 487 4.83 17.98 2.40
CA ASP A 487 6.01 17.85 1.55
C ASP A 487 7.25 18.59 2.05
N GLY A 488 7.18 19.22 3.23
CA GLY A 488 8.29 20.04 3.74
C GLY A 488 8.68 21.19 2.82
N GLY A 489 7.79 21.63 1.92
CA GLY A 489 8.05 22.65 0.91
C GLY A 489 8.82 22.15 -0.32
N PHE A 490 8.82 20.85 -0.60
CA PHE A 490 9.42 20.27 -1.81
C PHE A 490 8.93 20.92 -3.10
N LEU A 491 7.63 21.25 -3.21
CA LEU A 491 7.09 21.93 -4.38
C LEU A 491 7.51 23.41 -4.49
N LEU A 492 7.99 24.01 -3.40
CA LEU A 492 8.50 25.40 -3.40
C LEU A 492 9.98 25.50 -3.79
N SER A 493 10.77 24.46 -3.51
CA SER A 493 12.22 24.40 -3.70
C SER A 493 12.66 24.12 -5.13
#